data_AF-A0A378AIW5-F1
#
_entry.id   AF-A0A378AIW5-F1
#
_cell.length_a   1.000
_cell.length_b   1.000
_cell.length_c   1.000
_cell.angle_alpha   90.00
_cell.angle_beta   90.00
_cell.angle_gamma   90.00
#
_symmetry.space_group_name_H-M   'P 1'
#
loop_
_entity.id
_entity.type
_entity.pdbx_description
1 polymer ?
#
loop_
_entity_poly.entity_id
_entity_poly.type
_entity_poly.pdbx_seq_one_letter_code
_entity_poly.pdbx_strand_id
1 'polypeptide(L)'
;MKRLSLWRSSYDILVVHDLAYADIVYDGWKAPSIMQVPGARDVAVEFFTLSKSYNMAGWRIGFMVGNKTLVNALARIKSYHDYGTFTPLQVAAIAALEGDQQCVRDIGRTV
;
A
#
# COMPACT_ATOMS: atom_id res chain seq x y z
N MET A 1 5.02 -3.34 15.68
CA MET A 1 4.20 -2.16 15.32
C MET A 1 3.59 -1.41 16.51
N LYS A 2 3.13 -2.08 17.60
CA LYS A 2 2.48 -1.41 18.75
C LYS A 2 3.28 -0.26 19.44
N ARG A 3 4.60 -0.21 19.27
CA ARG A 3 5.49 0.81 19.85
C ARG A 3 5.61 2.09 19.00
N LEU A 4 5.09 2.09 17.75
CA LEU A 4 5.16 3.25 16.84
C LEU A 4 4.22 4.40 17.24
N SER A 5 3.09 4.12 17.90
CA SER A 5 2.19 5.17 18.38
C SER A 5 2.86 6.10 19.40
N LEU A 6 3.88 5.61 20.12
CA LEU A 6 4.65 6.38 21.09
C LEU A 6 5.60 7.40 20.42
N TRP A 7 6.06 7.14 19.19
CA TRP A 7 7.10 7.94 18.55
C TRP A 7 6.60 9.33 18.15
N ARG A 8 5.31 9.47 17.83
CA ARG A 8 4.73 10.77 17.51
C ARG A 8 4.63 11.70 18.71
N SER A 9 4.28 11.17 19.89
CA SER A 9 4.18 11.97 21.11
C SER A 9 5.53 12.47 21.60
N SER A 10 6.63 11.80 21.22
CA SER A 10 7.96 12.12 21.72
C SER A 10 8.86 12.86 20.72
N TYR A 11 8.62 12.74 19.40
CA TYR A 11 9.59 13.18 18.39
C TYR A 11 9.01 13.85 17.14
N ASP A 12 7.68 13.99 17.01
CA ASP A 12 7.02 14.56 15.81
C ASP A 12 7.46 13.93 14.47
N ILE A 13 7.57 12.59 14.47
CA ILE A 13 8.02 11.82 13.30
C ILE A 13 6.82 11.24 12.54
N LEU A 14 6.85 11.39 11.22
CA LEU A 14 5.94 10.72 10.30
C LEU A 14 6.47 9.34 9.92
N VAL A 15 5.57 8.36 9.79
CA VAL A 15 5.92 6.99 9.43
C VAL A 15 5.44 6.68 8.02
N VAL A 16 6.35 6.16 7.19
CA VAL A 16 6.00 5.60 5.88
C VAL A 16 6.26 4.10 5.94
N HIS A 17 5.21 3.32 5.70
CA HIS A 17 5.30 1.86 5.63
C HIS A 17 5.15 1.40 4.17
N ASP A 18 6.12 0.64 3.69
CA ASP A 18 6.05 0.01 2.37
C ASP A 18 5.55 -1.43 2.54
N LEU A 19 4.34 -1.69 2.05
CA LEU A 19 3.67 -2.99 2.10
C LEU A 19 3.72 -3.70 0.73
N ALA A 20 4.75 -3.47 -0.09
CA ALA A 20 4.88 -4.10 -1.41
C ALA A 20 4.87 -5.64 -1.43
N TYR A 21 5.24 -6.29 -0.34
CA TYR A 21 5.33 -7.76 -0.23
C TYR A 21 4.23 -8.36 0.65
N ALA A 22 3.09 -7.67 0.81
CA ALA A 22 1.99 -8.12 1.67
C ALA A 22 1.53 -9.55 1.36
N ASP A 23 1.49 -9.88 0.07
CA ASP A 23 0.90 -11.12 -0.44
C ASP A 23 1.93 -12.21 -0.76
N ILE A 24 3.23 -11.88 -0.71
CA ILE A 24 4.33 -12.84 -0.89
C ILE A 24 4.76 -13.31 0.51
N VAL A 25 3.99 -14.25 1.05
CA VAL A 25 4.14 -14.77 2.40
C VAL A 25 4.12 -16.30 2.39
N TYR A 26 5.02 -16.90 3.16
CA TYR A 26 5.18 -18.36 3.23
C TYR A 26 4.57 -18.92 4.51
N ASP A 27 4.34 -20.23 4.54
CA ASP A 27 3.95 -20.99 5.74
C ASP A 27 2.66 -20.50 6.43
N GLY A 28 1.72 -19.96 5.65
CA GLY A 28 0.44 -19.45 6.16
C GLY A 28 0.55 -18.14 6.95
N TRP A 29 1.74 -17.51 6.97
CA TRP A 29 1.94 -16.20 7.55
C TRP A 29 1.09 -15.14 6.84
N LYS A 30 0.68 -14.09 7.56
CA LYS A 30 -0.01 -12.93 6.98
C LYS A 30 0.74 -11.67 7.38
N ALA A 31 1.15 -10.89 6.38
CA ALA A 31 1.83 -9.63 6.61
C ALA A 31 0.89 -8.65 7.35
N PRO A 32 1.30 -8.13 8.52
CA PRO A 32 0.49 -7.14 9.24
C PRO A 32 0.59 -5.78 8.54
N SER A 33 -0.54 -5.07 8.47
CA SER A 33 -0.58 -3.67 8.02
C SER A 33 -0.38 -2.74 9.21
N ILE A 34 0.36 -1.64 9.00
CA ILE A 34 0.52 -0.61 10.05
C ILE A 34 -0.82 0.03 10.41
N MET A 35 -1.78 0.02 9.47
CA MET A 35 -3.12 0.57 9.66
C MET A 35 -3.97 -0.23 10.65
N GLN A 36 -3.51 -1.41 11.09
CA GLN A 36 -4.14 -2.18 12.17
C GLN A 36 -3.86 -1.59 13.56
N VAL A 37 -2.87 -0.70 13.70
CA VAL A 37 -2.55 -0.06 14.99
C VAL A 37 -3.51 1.11 15.25
N PRO A 38 -4.21 1.16 16.40
CA PRO A 38 -5.04 2.30 16.78
C PRO A 38 -4.23 3.61 16.76
N GLY A 39 -4.77 4.65 16.12
CA GLY A 39 -4.10 5.95 15.95
C GLY A 39 -3.01 5.98 14.87
N ALA A 40 -2.76 4.88 14.14
CA ALA A 40 -1.75 4.86 13.06
C ALA A 40 -2.05 5.88 11.97
N ARG A 41 -3.32 6.08 11.62
CA ARG A 41 -3.74 7.07 10.61
C ARG A 41 -3.37 8.49 10.98
N ASP A 42 -3.12 8.78 12.26
CA ASP A 42 -2.77 10.13 12.65
C ASP A 42 -1.29 10.43 12.36
N VAL A 43 -0.45 9.41 12.16
CA VAL A 43 1.03 9.51 12.12
C VAL A 43 1.68 8.81 10.93
N ALA A 44 0.94 7.93 10.24
CA ALA A 44 1.48 7.04 9.24
C ALA A 44 0.73 7.08 7.92
N VAL A 45 1.45 6.75 6.86
CA VAL A 45 0.91 6.32 5.57
C VAL A 45 1.50 4.97 5.20
N GLU A 46 0.73 4.19 4.46
CA GLU A 46 1.10 2.89 3.95
C GLU A 46 0.95 2.88 2.43
N PHE A 47 1.97 2.38 1.75
CA PHE A 47 2.00 2.22 0.30
C PHE A 47 1.87 0.75 -0.06
N PHE A 48 1.13 0.47 -1.13
CA PHE A 48 1.03 -0.85 -1.73
C PHE A 48 1.22 -0.75 -3.23
N THR A 49 1.94 -1.71 -3.82
CA THR A 49 2.11 -1.82 -5.28
C THR A 49 1.60 -3.16 -5.77
N LEU A 50 0.93 -3.15 -6.92
CA LEU A 50 0.46 -4.38 -7.57
C LEU A 50 1.60 -5.11 -8.30
N SER A 51 2.79 -4.52 -8.38
CA SER A 51 3.93 -5.06 -9.16
C SER A 51 4.35 -6.45 -8.71
N LYS A 52 4.24 -6.76 -7.41
CA LYS A 52 4.73 -8.00 -6.81
C LYS A 52 3.61 -9.04 -6.69
N SER A 53 2.50 -8.64 -6.08
CA SER A 53 1.36 -9.54 -5.83
C SER A 53 0.71 -10.07 -7.11
N TYR A 54 0.70 -9.27 -8.19
CA TYR A 54 -0.01 -9.61 -9.43
C TYR A 54 0.91 -9.78 -10.64
N ASN A 55 2.23 -9.93 -10.43
CA ASN A 55 3.23 -9.97 -11.52
C ASN A 55 3.14 -8.80 -12.52
N MET A 56 2.64 -7.64 -12.08
CA MET A 56 2.47 -6.44 -12.90
C MET A 56 3.75 -5.59 -12.94
N ALA A 57 4.91 -6.22 -13.08
CA ALA A 57 6.19 -5.52 -13.17
C ALA A 57 6.18 -4.57 -14.38
N GLY A 58 6.48 -3.28 -14.15
CA GLY A 58 6.46 -2.26 -15.19
C GLY A 58 5.11 -1.54 -15.40
N TRP A 59 4.02 -2.00 -14.78
CA TRP A 59 2.70 -1.36 -14.91
C TRP A 59 2.55 -0.11 -14.03
N ARG A 60 3.40 0.03 -13.00
CA ARG A 60 3.52 1.22 -12.14
C ARG A 60 2.18 1.69 -11.56
N ILE A 61 1.42 0.75 -10.99
CA ILE A 61 0.18 1.02 -10.29
C ILE A 61 0.20 0.52 -8.84
N GLY A 62 -0.46 1.27 -7.97
CA GLY A 62 -0.47 1.10 -6.53
C GLY A 62 -1.30 2.20 -5.86
N PHE A 63 -1.33 2.20 -4.54
CA PHE A 63 -2.08 3.18 -3.76
C PHE A 63 -1.37 3.53 -2.45
N MET A 64 -1.77 4.67 -1.88
CA MET A 64 -1.37 5.12 -0.55
C MET A 64 -2.61 5.28 0.33
N VAL A 65 -2.57 4.77 1.56
CA VAL A 65 -3.62 4.95 2.57
C VAL A 65 -3.03 5.47 3.88
N GLY A 66 -3.85 6.10 4.73
CA GLY A 66 -3.42 6.54 6.05
C GLY A 66 -3.81 7.98 6.35
N ASN A 67 -2.84 8.78 6.80
CA ASN A 67 -3.04 10.15 7.23
C ASN A 67 -3.66 11.04 6.14
N LYS A 68 -4.84 11.61 6.45
CA LYS A 68 -5.61 12.45 5.51
C LYS A 68 -4.84 13.68 5.02
N THR A 69 -4.05 14.32 5.88
CA THR A 69 -3.23 15.48 5.51
C THR A 69 -2.16 15.07 4.50
N LEU A 70 -1.48 13.94 4.72
CA LEU A 70 -0.48 13.40 3.80
C LEU A 70 -1.09 12.91 2.48
N VAL A 71 -2.25 12.25 2.52
CA VAL A 71 -3.00 11.87 1.31
C VAL A 71 -3.36 13.09 0.47
N ASN A 72 -3.87 14.15 1.10
CA ASN A 72 -4.18 15.40 0.41
C ASN A 72 -2.92 16.15 -0.07
N ALA A 73 -1.79 16.03 0.63
CA ALA A 73 -0.52 16.57 0.17
C ALA A 73 -0.03 15.85 -1.10
N LEU A 74 -0.11 14.51 -1.12
CA LEU A 74 0.23 13.72 -2.30
C LEU A 74 -0.70 14.04 -3.48
N ALA A 75 -2.01 14.16 -3.26
CA ALA A 75 -2.96 14.53 -4.30
C ALA A 75 -2.62 15.89 -4.94
N ARG A 76 -2.25 16.89 -4.12
CA ARG A 76 -1.80 18.21 -4.61
C ARG A 76 -0.56 18.10 -5.47
N ILE A 77 0.49 17.41 -4.99
CA ILE A 77 1.73 17.23 -5.76
C ILE A 77 1.44 16.49 -7.09
N LYS A 78 0.63 15.43 -7.05
CA LYS A 78 0.26 14.66 -8.25
C LYS A 78 -0.45 15.51 -9.29
N SER A 79 -1.34 16.43 -8.88
CA SER A 79 -2.04 17.32 -9.82
C SER A 79 -1.12 18.25 -10.63
N TYR A 80 0.10 18.51 -10.14
CA TYR A 80 1.12 19.27 -10.87
C TYR A 80 2.05 18.40 -11.71
N HIS A 81 2.06 17.08 -11.48
CA HIS A 81 3.00 16.15 -12.09
C HIS A 81 2.35 15.33 -13.21
N ASP A 82 1.10 14.91 -13.04
CA ASP A 82 0.39 14.08 -14.01
C ASP A 82 -1.10 14.46 -14.11
N TYR A 83 -1.73 14.05 -15.20
CA TYR A 83 -3.17 14.24 -15.44
C TYR A 83 -4.02 13.12 -14.82
N GLY A 84 -3.48 12.42 -13.82
CA GLY A 84 -4.03 11.19 -13.28
C GLY A 84 -3.39 9.94 -13.87
N THR A 85 -3.61 8.82 -13.18
CA THR A 85 -3.12 7.50 -13.62
C THR A 85 -3.85 7.05 -14.88
N PHE A 86 -3.14 6.40 -15.80
CA PHE A 86 -3.71 5.89 -17.05
C PHE A 86 -4.96 5.02 -16.78
N THR A 87 -6.13 5.47 -17.24
CA THR A 87 -7.44 4.91 -16.86
C THR A 87 -7.57 3.40 -17.10
N PRO A 88 -7.08 2.81 -18.21
CA PRO A 88 -7.12 1.36 -18.38
C PRO A 88 -6.34 0.60 -17.30
N LEU A 89 -5.23 1.15 -16.78
CA LEU A 89 -4.53 0.55 -15.64
C LEU A 89 -5.37 0.62 -14.37
N GLN A 90 -6.09 1.71 -14.13
CA GLN A 90 -6.99 1.81 -12.98
C GLN A 90 -8.08 0.73 -13.03
N VAL A 91 -8.67 0.48 -14.20
CA VAL A 91 -9.65 -0.60 -14.39
C VAL A 91 -9.02 -1.97 -14.19
N ALA A 92 -7.81 -2.20 -14.72
CA ALA A 92 -7.08 -3.44 -14.48
C ALA A 92 -6.75 -3.65 -12.98
N ALA A 93 -6.44 -2.58 -12.25
CA ALA A 93 -6.20 -2.66 -10.81
C ALA A 93 -7.48 -2.99 -10.03
N ILE A 94 -8.66 -2.50 -10.45
CA ILE A 94 -9.96 -2.90 -9.88
C ILE A 94 -10.14 -4.41 -10.08
N ALA A 95 -9.97 -4.91 -11.30
CA ALA A 95 -10.10 -6.33 -11.60
C ALA A 95 -9.11 -7.20 -10.80
N ALA A 96 -7.88 -6.73 -10.60
CA ALA A 96 -6.88 -7.41 -9.79
C ALA A 96 -7.30 -7.48 -8.30
N LEU A 97 -7.78 -6.38 -7.72
CA LEU A 97 -8.11 -6.29 -6.29
C LEU A 97 -9.45 -6.93 -5.92
N GLU A 98 -10.45 -6.87 -6.80
CA GLU A 98 -11.80 -7.42 -6.55
C GLU A 98 -11.99 -8.85 -7.08
N GLY A 99 -11.19 -9.24 -8.08
CA GLY A 99 -11.26 -10.57 -8.70
C GLY A 99 -10.77 -11.70 -7.80
N ASP A 100 -10.81 -12.92 -8.33
CA ASP A 100 -10.31 -14.10 -7.61
C ASP A 100 -8.82 -13.97 -7.30
N GLN A 101 -8.50 -14.07 -6.00
CA GLN A 101 -7.15 -13.97 -5.46
C GLN A 101 -6.35 -15.28 -5.60
N GLN A 102 -6.85 -16.27 -6.35
CA GLN A 102 -6.11 -17.50 -6.60
C GLN A 102 -4.78 -17.25 -7.32
N CYS A 103 -4.75 -16.32 -8.28
CA CYS A 103 -3.51 -15.97 -8.99
C CYS A 103 -2.41 -15.49 -8.04
N VAL A 104 -2.76 -14.68 -7.03
CA VAL A 104 -1.82 -14.19 -6.01
C VAL A 104 -1.32 -15.33 -5.13
N ARG A 105 -2.21 -16.25 -4.74
CA ARG A 105 -1.84 -17.44 -3.96
C ARG A 105 -0.88 -18.36 -4.72
N ASP A 106 -1.07 -18.51 -6.03
CA ASP A 106 -0.20 -19.33 -6.86
C ASP A 106 1.17 -18.65 -7.03
N ILE A 107 1.20 -17.33 -7.24
CA ILE A 107 2.43 -16.54 -7.29
C ILE A 107 3.21 -16.67 -5.98
N GLY A 108 2.56 -16.46 -4.83
CA GLY A 108 3.21 -16.54 -3.52
C GLY A 108 3.76 -17.92 -3.16
N ARG A 109 3.35 -18.99 -3.84
CA ARG A 109 3.87 -20.37 -3.66
C ARG A 109 5.03 -20.73 -4.60
N THR A 110 5.20 -19.98 -5.68
CA THR A 110 6.14 -20.33 -6.76
C THR A 110 7.50 -19.64 -6.61
N VAL A 111 7.60 -18.63 -5.75
CA VAL A 111 8.85 -17.93 -5.40
C VAL A 111 9.57 -18.57 -4.22
#